data_AF-A0AAF3FHK1-F1
#
_entry.id   AF-A0AAF3FHK1-F1
#
_cell.length_a   1.000
_cell.length_b   1.000
_cell.length_c   1.000
_cell.angle_alpha   90.00
_cell.angle_beta   90.00
_cell.angle_gamma   90.00
#
_symmetry.space_group_name_H-M   'P 1'
#
loop_
_entity.id
_entity.type
_entity.pdbx_description
1 polymer ?
#
loop_
_entity_poly.entity_id
_entity_poly.type
_entity_poly.pdbx_seq_one_letter_code
_entity_poly.pdbx_strand_id
1 'polypeptide(L)'
;MLADERGVSFPNEKVRTRVVYLFVRFVKAQKQALNPLVSQIVPRIAPLLAPGSTGLSEDDQGFLFEVTATLIIFGNLEPAQKRQFLEELATTIASRFQQGLVELAATRARRDKAATEQMMQSLSAIVTHASRLSKAFSKEVTMVAHSCSDLFMKLLTLFLEALSPTNVFLLESVRQLTHRLVVCIEQEMLVLLPNSMQHLLILCHQIVSKHGKAVLKSGVDFGMILTNAARFSADPETQSKLPQDEANKRALLYCQRAFGQFLYSVVSSETLTDLAPGAASDMIVEAARQLSFLADSAVQKACIMSLSKCAVLSVTQNGGRWFEIGIRTILEVPALPHISSTDASSQLVVHECSIGLLAMRAAATPQFDTIVAGLMPEEMNRNLHTLLTTMKGRDLDKSLIAFYAPLKQQQQ
;
A
#
# COMPACT_ATOMS: atom_id res chain seq x y z
N MET A 1 -39.92 -0.05 -13.21
CA MET A 1 -39.16 -1.13 -13.89
C MET A 1 -37.97 -1.60 -13.09
N LEU A 2 -37.07 -0.71 -12.62
CA LEU A 2 -35.89 -1.13 -11.83
C LEU A 2 -36.23 -1.62 -10.41
N ALA A 3 -37.19 -0.98 -9.74
CA ALA A 3 -37.66 -1.34 -8.39
C ALA A 3 -38.91 -2.25 -8.40
N ASP A 4 -39.35 -2.69 -9.58
CA ASP A 4 -40.52 -3.57 -9.71
C ASP A 4 -40.07 -5.05 -9.59
N GLU A 5 -41.01 -5.99 -9.47
CA GLU A 5 -40.76 -7.44 -9.43
C GLU A 5 -40.01 -8.00 -10.66
N ARG A 6 -39.86 -7.19 -11.71
CA ARG A 6 -39.12 -7.50 -12.94
C ARG A 6 -37.65 -7.05 -12.91
N GLY A 7 -37.23 -6.35 -11.84
CA GLY A 7 -35.93 -5.70 -11.70
C GLY A 7 -35.15 -6.20 -10.48
N VAL A 8 -34.76 -5.28 -9.59
CA VAL A 8 -33.94 -5.58 -8.40
C VAL A 8 -34.71 -6.36 -7.33
N SER A 9 -36.04 -6.38 -7.42
CA SER A 9 -36.92 -7.17 -6.54
C SER A 9 -37.27 -8.55 -7.13
N PHE A 10 -36.54 -9.02 -8.17
CA PHE A 10 -36.83 -10.30 -8.81
C PHE A 10 -36.64 -11.48 -7.82
N PRO A 11 -37.52 -12.50 -7.81
CA PRO A 11 -37.45 -13.58 -6.81
C PRO A 11 -36.16 -14.40 -6.85
N ASN A 12 -35.64 -14.68 -8.06
CA ASN A 12 -34.42 -15.45 -8.26
C ASN A 12 -33.16 -14.62 -7.96
N GLU A 13 -32.34 -15.10 -7.02
CA GLU A 13 -31.10 -14.45 -6.57
C GLU A 13 -30.09 -14.21 -7.70
N LYS A 14 -29.83 -15.21 -8.54
CA LYS A 14 -28.85 -15.08 -9.64
C LYS A 14 -29.27 -14.01 -10.65
N VAL A 15 -30.57 -13.95 -10.94
CA VAL A 15 -31.13 -12.93 -11.84
C VAL A 15 -31.02 -11.56 -11.18
N ARG A 16 -31.37 -11.45 -9.90
CA ARG A 16 -31.28 -10.21 -9.12
C ARG A 16 -29.87 -9.64 -9.08
N THR A 17 -28.86 -10.45 -8.73
CA THR A 17 -27.43 -10.05 -8.77
C THR A 17 -27.00 -9.59 -10.16
N ARG A 18 -27.44 -10.30 -11.21
CA ARG A 18 -27.12 -9.91 -12.59
C ARG A 18 -27.78 -8.58 -12.98
N VAL A 19 -29.02 -8.35 -12.58
CA VAL A 19 -29.74 -7.10 -12.81
C VAL A 19 -29.05 -5.93 -12.10
N VAL A 20 -28.66 -6.10 -10.82
CA VAL A 20 -27.91 -5.07 -10.06
C VAL A 20 -26.60 -4.73 -10.76
N TYR A 21 -25.84 -5.75 -11.18
CA TYR A 21 -24.59 -5.56 -11.91
C TYR A 21 -24.78 -4.80 -13.23
N LEU A 22 -25.77 -5.19 -14.03
CA LEU A 22 -26.08 -4.53 -15.30
C LEU A 22 -26.54 -3.09 -15.08
N PHE A 23 -27.31 -2.85 -14.02
CA PHE A 23 -27.73 -1.50 -13.65
C PHE A 23 -26.53 -0.61 -13.30
N VAL A 24 -25.55 -1.12 -12.55
CA VAL A 24 -24.31 -0.39 -12.25
C VAL A 24 -23.58 0.03 -13.52
N ARG A 25 -23.41 -0.93 -14.45
CA ARG A 25 -22.75 -0.65 -15.74
C ARG A 25 -23.54 0.38 -16.57
N PHE A 26 -24.87 0.25 -16.59
CA PHE A 26 -25.75 1.16 -17.31
C PHE A 26 -25.63 2.60 -16.76
N VAL A 27 -25.72 2.77 -15.44
CA VAL A 27 -25.61 4.10 -14.80
C VAL A 27 -24.25 4.72 -15.08
N LYS A 28 -23.16 3.95 -14.99
CA LYS A 28 -21.82 4.47 -15.28
C LYS A 28 -21.65 4.91 -16.73
N ALA A 29 -22.19 4.15 -17.67
CA ALA A 29 -22.12 4.46 -19.09
C ALA A 29 -23.01 5.65 -19.48
N GLN A 30 -24.16 5.81 -18.81
CA GLN A 30 -25.20 6.78 -19.15
C GLN A 30 -25.34 7.91 -18.12
N LYS A 31 -24.33 8.12 -17.27
CA LYS A 31 -24.40 9.07 -16.13
C LYS A 31 -24.89 10.46 -16.54
N GLN A 32 -24.40 11.00 -17.67
CA GLN A 32 -24.82 12.30 -18.20
C GLN A 32 -26.29 12.34 -18.64
N ALA A 33 -26.77 11.28 -19.30
CA ALA A 33 -28.15 11.18 -19.77
C ALA A 33 -29.15 10.98 -18.62
N LEU A 34 -28.69 10.42 -17.49
CA LEU A 34 -29.52 10.20 -16.30
C LEU A 34 -29.63 11.42 -15.39
N ASN A 35 -28.83 12.47 -15.60
CA ASN A 35 -28.81 13.69 -14.81
C ASN A 35 -30.19 14.29 -14.47
N PRO A 36 -31.15 14.45 -15.41
CA PRO A 36 -32.45 15.04 -15.09
C PRO A 36 -33.38 14.10 -14.31
N LEU A 37 -33.07 12.80 -14.23
CA LEU A 37 -33.92 11.79 -13.59
C LEU A 37 -33.45 11.42 -12.18
N VAL A 38 -32.33 11.97 -11.71
CA VAL A 38 -31.71 11.61 -10.42
C VAL A 38 -32.67 11.79 -9.25
N SER A 39 -33.44 12.88 -9.22
CA SER A 39 -34.45 13.15 -8.19
C SER A 39 -35.58 12.13 -8.13
N GLN A 40 -35.82 11.38 -9.22
CA GLN A 40 -36.83 10.33 -9.28
C GLN A 40 -36.24 8.94 -9.02
N ILE A 41 -34.97 8.73 -9.38
CA ILE A 41 -34.29 7.43 -9.26
C ILE A 41 -33.80 7.19 -7.83
N VAL A 42 -33.16 8.18 -7.20
CA VAL A 42 -32.57 8.04 -5.86
C VAL A 42 -33.59 7.62 -4.79
N PRO A 43 -34.79 8.24 -4.70
CA PRO A 43 -35.81 7.81 -3.73
C PRO A 43 -36.32 6.39 -3.93
N ARG A 44 -36.21 5.83 -5.15
CA ARG A 44 -36.60 4.44 -5.45
C ARG A 44 -35.52 3.44 -5.07
N ILE A 45 -34.26 3.86 -4.99
CA ILE A 45 -33.14 3.01 -4.57
C ILE A 45 -32.99 3.04 -3.04
N ALA A 46 -33.29 4.17 -2.39
CA ALA A 46 -33.12 4.34 -0.95
C ALA A 46 -33.72 3.21 -0.07
N PRO A 47 -34.95 2.70 -0.33
CA PRO A 47 -35.50 1.57 0.43
C PRO A 47 -34.68 0.28 0.30
N LEU A 48 -33.96 0.08 -0.81
CA LEU A 48 -33.12 -1.09 -1.04
C LEU A 48 -31.80 -1.05 -0.27
N LEU A 49 -31.38 0.16 0.15
CA LEU A 49 -30.17 0.40 0.95
C LEU A 49 -30.46 0.31 2.46
N ALA A 50 -31.73 0.25 2.85
CA ALA A 50 -32.15 0.17 4.25
C ALA A 50 -31.71 -1.14 4.92
N PRO A 51 -31.49 -1.14 6.24
CA PRO A 51 -31.15 -2.35 6.99
C PRO A 51 -32.26 -3.41 6.85
N GLY A 52 -31.88 -4.65 6.54
CA GLY A 52 -32.84 -5.75 6.41
C GLY A 52 -33.67 -5.72 5.12
N SER A 53 -33.26 -4.97 4.09
CA SER A 53 -33.91 -5.03 2.77
C SER A 53 -33.89 -6.47 2.24
N THR A 54 -35.06 -7.09 2.20
CA THR A 54 -35.21 -8.53 2.00
C THR A 54 -34.83 -8.90 0.56
N GLY A 55 -33.86 -9.82 0.45
CA GLY A 55 -33.50 -10.46 -0.81
C GLY A 55 -32.14 -10.04 -1.40
N LEU A 56 -31.57 -8.88 -1.10
CA LEU A 56 -30.27 -8.52 -1.68
C LEU A 56 -29.11 -9.11 -0.90
N SER A 57 -28.10 -9.62 -1.61
CA SER A 57 -26.82 -9.97 -1.00
C SER A 57 -26.08 -8.70 -0.54
N GLU A 58 -25.17 -8.83 0.41
CA GLU A 58 -24.32 -7.72 0.87
C GLU A 58 -23.51 -7.11 -0.27
N ASP A 59 -23.09 -7.93 -1.24
CA ASP A 59 -22.37 -7.47 -2.43
C ASP A 59 -23.27 -6.66 -3.38
N ASP A 60 -24.52 -7.09 -3.56
CA ASP A 60 -25.51 -6.38 -4.36
C ASP A 60 -25.85 -5.01 -3.75
N GLN A 61 -26.04 -4.95 -2.44
CA GLN A 61 -26.23 -3.69 -1.73
C GLN A 61 -25.02 -2.76 -1.90
N GLY A 62 -23.80 -3.30 -1.83
CA GLY A 62 -22.59 -2.53 -2.09
C GLY A 62 -22.54 -1.91 -3.49
N PHE A 63 -23.03 -2.61 -4.50
CA PHE A 63 -23.16 -2.07 -5.86
C PHE A 63 -24.21 -0.95 -5.95
N LEU A 64 -25.31 -1.06 -5.21
CA LEU A 64 -26.32 0.00 -5.13
C LEU A 64 -25.81 1.26 -4.42
N PHE A 65 -24.96 1.13 -3.39
CA PHE A 65 -24.27 2.28 -2.79
C PHE A 65 -23.38 3.00 -3.81
N GLU A 66 -22.63 2.25 -4.62
CA GLU A 66 -21.78 2.80 -5.68
C GLU A 66 -22.58 3.56 -6.75
N VAL A 67 -23.70 2.98 -7.17
CA VAL A 67 -24.60 3.58 -8.16
C VAL A 67 -25.26 4.84 -7.63
N THR A 68 -25.78 4.78 -6.40
CA THR A 68 -26.45 5.92 -5.77
C THR A 68 -25.49 7.09 -5.63
N ALA A 69 -24.25 6.85 -5.17
CA ALA A 69 -23.21 7.89 -5.13
C ALA A 69 -22.90 8.45 -6.53
N THR A 70 -22.80 7.59 -7.54
CA THR A 70 -22.55 8.04 -8.93
C THR A 70 -23.67 8.95 -9.44
N LEU A 71 -24.93 8.59 -9.20
CA LEU A 71 -26.09 9.40 -9.58
C LEU A 71 -26.12 10.74 -8.84
N ILE A 72 -25.81 10.76 -7.54
CA ILE A 72 -25.80 11.99 -6.75
C ILE A 72 -24.70 12.94 -7.23
N ILE A 73 -23.48 12.44 -7.40
CA ILE A 73 -22.32 13.28 -7.74
C ILE A 73 -22.45 13.87 -9.14
N PHE A 74 -22.75 13.03 -10.13
CA PHE A 74 -22.83 13.45 -11.54
C PHE A 74 -24.18 14.09 -11.89
N GLY A 75 -25.20 13.89 -11.06
CA GLY A 75 -26.55 14.42 -11.23
C GLY A 75 -26.64 15.93 -11.22
N ASN A 76 -27.70 16.45 -11.83
CA ASN A 76 -28.04 17.88 -11.81
C ASN A 76 -28.79 18.24 -10.52
N LEU A 77 -28.11 18.10 -9.38
CA LEU A 77 -28.61 18.46 -8.05
C LEU A 77 -27.82 19.66 -7.52
N GLU A 78 -28.46 20.47 -6.69
CA GLU A 78 -27.79 21.54 -5.97
C GLU A 78 -26.71 20.97 -5.02
N PRO A 79 -25.56 21.64 -4.82
CA PRO A 79 -24.49 21.15 -3.95
C PRO A 79 -24.96 20.77 -2.53
N ALA A 80 -25.88 21.54 -1.96
CA ALA A 80 -26.46 21.27 -0.65
C ALA A 80 -27.26 19.95 -0.61
N GLN A 81 -28.05 19.67 -1.67
CA GLN A 81 -28.80 18.43 -1.79
C GLN A 81 -27.87 17.22 -1.98
N LYS A 82 -26.79 17.38 -2.76
CA LYS A 82 -25.77 16.34 -2.92
C LYS A 82 -25.13 15.96 -1.59
N ARG A 83 -24.73 16.96 -0.80
CA ARG A 83 -24.18 16.74 0.54
C ARG A 83 -25.18 16.03 1.45
N GLN A 84 -26.44 16.48 1.48
CA GLN A 84 -27.48 15.86 2.30
C GLN A 84 -27.66 14.37 1.97
N PHE A 85 -27.81 14.00 0.69
CA PHE A 85 -27.96 12.59 0.32
C PHE A 85 -26.74 11.75 0.68
N LEU A 86 -25.52 12.29 0.52
CA LEU A 86 -24.29 11.61 0.90
C LEU A 86 -24.17 11.44 2.42
N GLU A 87 -24.62 12.43 3.19
CA GLU A 87 -24.67 12.38 4.65
C GLU A 87 -25.66 11.33 5.16
N GLU A 88 -26.86 11.23 4.56
CA GLU A 88 -27.84 10.20 4.88
C GLU A 88 -27.30 8.79 4.59
N LEU A 89 -26.61 8.60 3.46
CA LEU A 89 -25.97 7.33 3.11
C LEU A 89 -24.82 6.98 4.06
N ALA A 90 -23.97 7.94 4.38
CA ALA A 90 -22.87 7.75 5.33
C ALA A 90 -23.39 7.39 6.73
N THR A 91 -24.44 8.10 7.19
CA THR A 91 -25.10 7.84 8.47
C THR A 91 -25.73 6.45 8.52
N THR A 92 -26.34 6.02 7.42
CA THR A 92 -26.90 4.66 7.28
C THR A 92 -25.82 3.59 7.46
N ILE A 93 -24.66 3.77 6.82
CA ILE A 93 -23.52 2.85 6.95
C ILE A 93 -22.99 2.85 8.39
N ALA A 94 -22.80 4.03 8.99
CA ALA A 94 -22.29 4.17 10.36
C ALA A 94 -23.20 3.47 11.37
N SER A 95 -24.52 3.71 11.28
CA SER A 95 -25.52 3.12 12.16
C SER A 95 -25.56 1.59 12.03
N ARG A 96 -25.54 1.05 10.79
CA ARG A 96 -25.49 -0.39 10.54
C ARG A 96 -24.24 -1.03 11.12
N PHE A 97 -23.10 -0.37 10.99
CA PHE A 97 -21.83 -0.87 11.55
C PHE A 97 -21.87 -0.92 13.09
N GLN A 98 -22.35 0.14 13.73
CA GLN A 98 -22.47 0.19 15.20
C GLN A 98 -23.45 -0.88 15.73
N GLN A 99 -24.60 -1.04 15.09
CA GLN A 99 -25.56 -2.10 15.45
C GLN A 99 -24.96 -3.49 15.27
N GLY A 100 -24.24 -3.72 14.16
CA GLY A 100 -23.55 -4.98 13.90
C GLY A 100 -22.46 -5.30 14.92
N LEU A 101 -21.76 -4.29 15.46
CA LEU A 101 -20.78 -4.49 16.55
C LEU A 101 -21.45 -4.96 17.85
N VAL A 102 -22.62 -4.40 18.18
CA VAL A 102 -23.42 -4.83 19.35
C VAL A 102 -23.88 -6.28 19.17
N GLU A 103 -24.36 -6.63 17.98
CA GLU A 103 -24.79 -8.00 17.66
C GLU A 103 -23.62 -8.99 17.63
N LEU A 104 -22.46 -8.58 17.13
CA LEU A 104 -21.23 -9.39 17.18
C LEU A 104 -20.82 -9.68 18.63
N ALA A 105 -20.92 -8.70 19.53
CA ALA A 105 -20.64 -8.93 20.95
C ALA A 105 -21.66 -9.92 21.57
N ALA A 106 -22.93 -9.79 21.23
CA ALA A 106 -23.99 -10.69 21.72
C ALA A 106 -23.82 -12.14 21.21
N THR A 107 -23.49 -12.33 19.94
CA THR A 107 -23.25 -13.66 19.34
C THR A 107 -22.01 -14.33 19.93
N ARG A 108 -20.94 -13.56 20.17
CA ARG A 108 -19.75 -14.03 20.91
C ARG A 108 -20.09 -14.46 22.33
N ALA A 109 -20.90 -13.69 23.06
CA ALA A 109 -21.33 -14.03 24.41
C ALA A 109 -22.17 -15.32 24.46
N ARG A 110 -23.02 -15.54 23.44
CA ARG A 110 -23.81 -16.78 23.27
C ARG A 110 -22.99 -17.98 22.78
N ARG A 111 -21.71 -17.78 22.41
CA ARG A 111 -20.80 -18.79 21.83
C ARG A 111 -21.33 -19.44 20.56
N ASP A 112 -22.15 -18.72 19.80
CA ASP A 112 -22.64 -19.17 18.50
C ASP A 112 -21.59 -18.84 17.42
N LYS A 113 -20.79 -19.85 17.05
CA LYS A 113 -19.70 -19.68 16.09
C LYS A 113 -20.19 -19.31 14.69
N ALA A 114 -21.29 -19.90 14.24
CA ALA A 114 -21.81 -19.68 12.88
C ALA A 114 -22.40 -18.26 12.75
N ALA A 115 -23.19 -17.83 13.73
CA ALA A 115 -23.72 -16.47 13.75
C ALA A 115 -22.60 -15.42 13.92
N THR A 116 -21.58 -15.72 14.73
CA THR A 116 -20.41 -14.84 14.89
C THR A 116 -19.68 -14.65 13.56
N GLU A 117 -19.41 -15.72 12.82
CA GLU A 117 -18.70 -15.66 11.54
C GLU A 117 -19.53 -14.91 10.48
N GLN A 118 -20.84 -15.16 10.41
CA GLN A 118 -21.74 -14.42 9.52
C GLN A 118 -21.75 -12.92 9.84
N MET A 119 -21.77 -12.55 11.12
CA MET A 119 -21.73 -11.15 11.55
C MET A 119 -20.39 -10.49 11.22
N MET A 120 -19.26 -11.21 11.38
CA MET A 120 -17.95 -10.72 10.96
C MET A 120 -17.91 -10.43 9.45
N GLN A 121 -18.47 -11.32 8.63
CA GLN A 121 -18.55 -11.11 7.18
C GLN A 121 -19.44 -9.91 6.82
N SER A 122 -20.61 -9.76 7.45
CA SER A 122 -21.50 -8.62 7.20
C SER A 122 -20.87 -7.29 7.63
N LEU A 123 -20.18 -7.23 8.79
CA LEU A 123 -19.43 -6.05 9.20
C LEU A 123 -18.30 -5.68 8.22
N SER A 124 -17.56 -6.66 7.71
CA SER A 124 -16.55 -6.44 6.67
C SER A 124 -17.18 -5.91 5.38
N ALA A 125 -18.38 -6.39 5.02
CA ALA A 125 -19.12 -5.92 3.85
C ALA A 125 -19.62 -4.48 4.02
N ILE A 126 -20.09 -4.09 5.21
CA ILE A 126 -20.50 -2.71 5.52
C ILE A 126 -19.34 -1.73 5.35
N VAL A 127 -18.13 -2.06 5.82
CA VAL A 127 -16.93 -1.24 5.57
C VAL A 127 -16.63 -1.16 4.06
N THR A 128 -16.80 -2.26 3.34
CA THR A 128 -16.67 -2.29 1.88
C THR A 128 -17.74 -1.43 1.18
N HIS A 129 -18.94 -1.26 1.74
CA HIS A 129 -19.94 -0.34 1.21
C HIS A 129 -19.47 1.11 1.27
N ALA A 130 -18.83 1.54 2.37
CA ALA A 130 -18.19 2.85 2.46
C ALA A 130 -17.09 3.02 1.39
N SER A 131 -16.32 1.94 1.16
CA SER A 131 -15.35 1.92 0.06
C SER A 131 -16.08 2.06 -1.28
N ARG A 132 -17.15 1.34 -1.57
CA ARG A 132 -17.87 1.48 -2.85
C ARG A 132 -18.58 2.84 -3.00
N LEU A 133 -19.04 3.45 -1.91
CA LEU A 133 -19.63 4.79 -1.89
C LEU A 133 -18.61 5.85 -2.36
N SER A 134 -17.35 5.75 -1.91
CA SER A 134 -16.31 6.70 -2.32
C SER A 134 -15.88 6.60 -3.80
N LYS A 135 -16.52 5.75 -4.63
CA LYS A 135 -16.00 5.34 -5.98
C LYS A 135 -16.51 6.22 -7.08
N ALA A 136 -17.57 6.93 -6.75
CA ALA A 136 -18.10 7.99 -7.54
C ALA A 136 -17.16 9.23 -7.56
N PHE A 137 -16.23 9.33 -6.60
CA PHE A 137 -15.19 10.37 -6.58
C PHE A 137 -13.94 9.92 -7.34
N SER A 138 -13.31 10.84 -8.06
CA SER A 138 -12.10 10.62 -8.86
C SER A 138 -11.08 11.73 -8.60
N LYS A 139 -9.93 11.70 -9.30
CA LYS A 139 -8.94 12.80 -9.27
C LYS A 139 -9.51 14.13 -9.78
N GLU A 140 -10.49 14.07 -10.67
CA GLU A 140 -11.15 15.23 -11.29
C GLU A 140 -12.39 15.68 -10.51
N VAL A 141 -13.01 14.77 -9.74
CA VAL A 141 -14.22 15.00 -8.95
C VAL A 141 -13.92 14.65 -7.50
N THR A 142 -13.37 15.62 -6.76
CA THR A 142 -12.85 15.41 -5.40
C THR A 142 -13.92 15.59 -4.34
N MET A 143 -13.74 14.94 -3.18
CA MET A 143 -14.65 15.09 -2.03
C MET A 143 -14.63 16.49 -1.44
N VAL A 144 -13.50 17.21 -1.61
CA VAL A 144 -13.33 18.61 -1.22
C VAL A 144 -14.22 19.53 -2.06
N ALA A 145 -14.28 19.31 -3.39
CA ALA A 145 -15.13 20.09 -4.30
C ALA A 145 -16.63 19.94 -4.01
N HIS A 146 -17.03 18.84 -3.35
CA HIS A 146 -18.40 18.59 -2.92
C HIS A 146 -18.61 18.81 -1.41
N SER A 147 -17.62 19.34 -0.70
CA SER A 147 -17.66 19.54 0.76
C SER A 147 -18.18 18.29 1.48
N CYS A 148 -17.61 17.11 1.21
CA CYS A 148 -18.05 15.85 1.83
C CYS A 148 -16.90 15.09 2.53
N SER A 149 -15.70 15.67 2.58
CA SER A 149 -14.52 15.05 3.19
C SER A 149 -14.75 14.66 4.66
N ASP A 150 -15.41 15.53 5.43
CA ASP A 150 -15.69 15.32 6.86
C ASP A 150 -16.53 14.07 7.12
N LEU A 151 -17.47 13.74 6.22
CA LEU A 151 -18.34 12.56 6.34
C LEU A 151 -17.55 11.26 6.23
N PHE A 152 -16.65 11.18 5.23
CA PHE A 152 -15.81 10.00 5.03
C PHE A 152 -14.72 9.88 6.10
N MET A 153 -14.22 11.00 6.61
CA MET A 153 -13.30 11.01 7.75
C MET A 153 -13.98 10.49 9.01
N LYS A 154 -15.20 10.93 9.34
CA LYS A 154 -15.99 10.40 10.46
C LYS A 154 -16.23 8.89 10.34
N LEU A 155 -16.59 8.41 9.15
CA LEU A 155 -16.74 6.98 8.89
C LEU A 155 -15.43 6.21 9.11
N LEU A 156 -14.33 6.74 8.59
CA LEU A 156 -13.04 6.10 8.76
C LEU A 156 -12.63 6.05 10.23
N THR A 157 -12.78 7.15 10.99
CA THR A 157 -12.54 7.19 12.44
C THR A 157 -13.31 6.07 13.14
N LEU A 158 -14.61 5.96 12.87
CA LEU A 158 -15.47 4.94 13.45
C LEU A 158 -14.95 3.52 13.17
N PHE A 159 -14.53 3.23 11.93
CA PHE A 159 -14.02 1.90 11.59
C PHE A 159 -12.65 1.62 12.20
N LEU A 160 -11.80 2.64 12.32
CA LEU A 160 -10.48 2.54 12.91
C LEU A 160 -10.56 2.34 14.43
N GLU A 161 -11.49 3.00 15.12
CA GLU A 161 -11.77 2.77 16.55
C GLU A 161 -12.23 1.33 16.81
N ALA A 162 -12.90 0.70 15.85
CA ALA A 162 -13.34 -0.70 15.94
C ALA A 162 -12.22 -1.71 15.65
N LEU A 163 -11.06 -1.30 15.12
CA LEU A 163 -9.91 -2.17 14.90
C LEU A 163 -9.24 -2.50 16.24
N SER A 164 -9.28 -3.77 16.58
CA SER A 164 -8.65 -4.33 17.78
C SER A 164 -8.12 -5.74 17.48
N PRO A 165 -7.28 -6.32 18.35
CA PRO A 165 -6.81 -7.70 18.19
C PRO A 165 -7.95 -8.73 18.07
N THR A 166 -9.13 -8.42 18.59
CA THR A 166 -10.32 -9.28 18.49
C THR A 166 -11.13 -9.05 17.21
N ASN A 167 -10.90 -7.95 16.50
CA ASN A 167 -11.63 -7.54 15.29
C ASN A 167 -10.72 -7.41 14.06
N VAL A 168 -9.64 -8.21 14.00
CA VAL A 168 -8.65 -8.19 12.91
C VAL A 168 -9.27 -8.47 11.53
N PHE A 169 -10.40 -9.16 11.48
CA PHE A 169 -11.12 -9.44 10.23
C PHE A 169 -11.54 -8.17 9.45
N LEU A 170 -11.71 -7.03 10.13
CA LEU A 170 -12.05 -5.75 9.49
C LEU A 170 -10.88 -5.10 8.76
N LEU A 171 -9.65 -5.51 9.08
CA LEU A 171 -8.43 -4.82 8.69
C LEU A 171 -8.30 -4.63 7.18
N GLU A 172 -8.62 -5.68 6.40
CA GLU A 172 -8.50 -5.62 4.95
C GLU A 172 -9.54 -4.67 4.32
N SER A 173 -10.80 -4.71 4.79
CA SER A 173 -11.85 -3.78 4.32
C SER A 173 -11.52 -2.33 4.68
N VAL A 174 -11.03 -2.08 5.89
CA VAL A 174 -10.63 -0.74 6.35
C VAL A 174 -9.45 -0.24 5.54
N ARG A 175 -8.44 -1.07 5.27
CA ARG A 175 -7.30 -0.75 4.40
C ARG A 175 -7.75 -0.32 3.01
N GLN A 176 -8.67 -1.07 2.40
CA GLN A 176 -9.20 -0.76 1.07
C GLN A 176 -9.93 0.59 1.05
N LEU A 177 -10.66 0.93 2.11
CA LEU A 177 -11.28 2.24 2.27
C LEU A 177 -10.23 3.34 2.43
N THR A 178 -9.27 3.19 3.35
CA THR A 178 -8.20 4.19 3.59
C THR A 178 -7.42 4.50 2.33
N HIS A 179 -6.99 3.47 1.59
CA HIS A 179 -6.32 3.63 0.30
C HIS A 179 -7.14 4.49 -0.67
N ARG A 180 -8.46 4.26 -0.70
CA ARG A 180 -9.36 5.01 -1.56
C ARG A 180 -9.49 6.47 -1.14
N LEU A 181 -9.64 6.71 0.16
CA LEU A 181 -9.79 8.05 0.70
C LEU A 181 -8.53 8.87 0.49
N VAL A 182 -7.34 8.26 0.50
CA VAL A 182 -6.07 8.93 0.17
C VAL A 182 -5.99 9.38 -1.29
N VAL A 183 -6.68 8.67 -2.19
CA VAL A 183 -6.80 9.11 -3.59
C VAL A 183 -7.75 10.31 -3.73
N CYS A 184 -8.73 10.47 -2.84
CA CYS A 184 -9.85 11.42 -2.97
C CYS A 184 -9.84 12.60 -1.97
N ILE A 185 -9.10 12.51 -0.87
CA ILE A 185 -9.00 13.46 0.25
C ILE A 185 -7.50 13.70 0.50
N GLU A 186 -6.91 14.62 -0.25
CA GLU A 186 -5.45 14.79 -0.31
C GLU A 186 -4.80 15.45 0.93
N GLN A 187 -5.56 16.10 1.83
CA GLN A 187 -4.98 16.96 2.88
C GLN A 187 -5.36 16.61 4.34
N GLU A 188 -6.51 15.97 4.60
CA GLU A 188 -7.04 15.78 5.97
C GLU A 188 -6.75 14.39 6.59
N MET A 189 -6.24 13.45 5.79
CA MET A 189 -6.03 12.05 6.20
C MET A 189 -4.84 11.82 7.15
N LEU A 190 -4.05 12.86 7.41
CA LEU A 190 -2.75 12.78 8.09
C LEU A 190 -2.86 12.56 9.62
N VAL A 191 -4.04 12.77 10.21
CA VAL A 191 -4.23 12.82 11.66
C VAL A 191 -4.79 11.51 12.26
N LEU A 192 -5.17 10.53 11.42
CA LEU A 192 -6.14 9.50 11.85
C LEU A 192 -5.68 8.03 11.86
N LEU A 193 -4.39 7.69 11.79
CA LEU A 193 -4.00 6.28 11.54
C LEU A 193 -3.61 5.43 12.78
N PRO A 194 -4.11 4.17 12.94
CA PRO A 194 -3.85 3.29 14.08
C PRO A 194 -3.08 1.97 13.79
N ASN A 195 -2.43 1.46 14.85
CA ASN A 195 -2.17 0.08 15.32
C ASN A 195 -1.62 -1.06 14.43
N SER A 196 -1.26 -0.86 13.16
CA SER A 196 -0.48 -1.88 12.42
C SER A 196 0.61 -1.26 11.54
N MET A 197 1.87 -1.49 11.90
CA MET A 197 3.03 -0.84 11.28
C MET A 197 3.09 -1.08 9.76
N GLN A 198 2.79 -2.29 9.29
CA GLN A 198 2.76 -2.59 7.85
C GLN A 198 1.79 -1.69 7.06
N HIS A 199 0.56 -1.50 7.55
CA HIS A 199 -0.45 -0.75 6.81
C HIS A 199 -0.18 0.76 6.84
N LEU A 200 0.36 1.26 7.94
CA LEU A 200 0.90 2.62 8.02
C LEU A 200 2.00 2.83 6.99
N LEU A 201 2.97 1.90 6.89
CA LEU A 201 4.09 2.03 5.96
C LEU A 201 3.67 1.99 4.49
N ILE A 202 2.72 1.12 4.12
CA ILE A 202 2.16 1.09 2.77
C ILE A 202 1.51 2.44 2.44
N LEU A 203 0.79 3.02 3.38
CA LEU A 203 0.16 4.32 3.17
C LEU A 203 1.20 5.44 3.05
N CYS A 204 2.20 5.47 3.92
CA CYS A 204 3.29 6.44 3.85
C CYS A 204 4.05 6.35 2.52
N HIS A 205 4.33 5.13 2.05
CA HIS A 205 4.88 4.88 0.71
C HIS A 205 4.05 5.55 -0.39
N GLN A 206 2.73 5.36 -0.39
CA GLN A 206 1.84 5.92 -1.41
C GLN A 206 1.77 7.44 -1.38
N ILE A 207 1.71 8.03 -0.18
CA ILE A 207 1.69 9.48 -0.01
C ILE A 207 2.99 10.08 -0.53
N VAL A 208 4.15 9.55 -0.11
CA VAL A 208 5.45 10.06 -0.56
C VAL A 208 5.66 9.84 -2.06
N SER A 209 5.30 8.68 -2.59
CA SER A 209 5.42 8.40 -4.03
C SER A 209 4.59 9.35 -4.88
N LYS A 210 3.45 9.83 -4.39
CA LYS A 210 2.54 10.72 -5.13
C LYS A 210 2.91 12.19 -4.95
N HIS A 211 3.27 12.60 -3.74
CA HIS A 211 3.44 14.01 -3.37
C HIS A 211 4.91 14.46 -3.28
N GLY A 212 5.86 13.52 -3.25
CA GLY A 212 7.30 13.80 -3.25
C GLY A 212 7.71 14.82 -2.19
N LYS A 213 8.39 15.90 -2.61
CA LYS A 213 8.87 16.98 -1.72
C LYS A 213 7.74 17.79 -1.05
N ALA A 214 6.51 17.75 -1.56
CA ALA A 214 5.38 18.45 -0.93
C ALA A 214 5.03 17.89 0.46
N VAL A 215 5.43 16.64 0.73
CA VAL A 215 5.22 15.97 2.02
C VAL A 215 5.96 16.67 3.17
N LEU A 216 7.05 17.39 2.90
CA LEU A 216 7.77 18.16 3.91
C LEU A 216 6.92 19.26 4.57
N LYS A 217 5.85 19.71 3.91
CA LYS A 217 4.92 20.75 4.40
C LYS A 217 3.69 20.18 5.12
N SER A 218 3.57 18.85 5.20
CA SER A 218 2.37 18.17 5.68
C SER A 218 2.17 18.18 7.20
N GLY A 219 3.21 18.52 7.96
CA GLY A 219 3.21 18.46 9.43
C GLY A 219 3.31 17.04 10.01
N VAL A 220 3.32 15.99 9.17
CA VAL A 220 3.52 14.61 9.62
C VAL A 220 4.99 14.26 9.62
N ASP A 221 5.43 13.65 10.72
CA ASP A 221 6.80 13.20 10.88
C ASP A 221 7.04 11.84 10.19
N PHE A 222 7.11 11.88 8.86
CA PHE A 222 7.46 10.71 8.04
C PHE A 222 8.86 10.17 8.37
N GLY A 223 9.77 11.01 8.87
CA GLY A 223 11.11 10.60 9.29
C GLY A 223 11.10 9.70 10.51
N MET A 224 10.35 10.06 11.54
CA MET A 224 10.15 9.23 12.73
C MET A 224 9.45 7.91 12.38
N ILE A 225 8.43 7.93 11.51
CA ILE A 225 7.75 6.71 11.06
C ILE A 225 8.74 5.77 10.35
N LEU A 226 9.55 6.31 9.42
CA LEU A 226 10.55 5.54 8.69
C LEU A 226 11.63 4.99 9.63
N THR A 227 12.09 5.78 10.60
CA THR A 227 13.11 5.37 11.58
C THR A 227 12.60 4.25 12.49
N ASN A 228 11.36 4.36 12.97
CA ASN A 228 10.74 3.31 13.80
C ASN A 228 10.55 2.02 13.01
N ALA A 229 10.15 2.12 11.75
CA ALA A 229 10.05 0.96 10.86
C ALA A 229 11.40 0.32 10.57
N ALA A 230 12.47 1.11 10.39
CA ALA A 230 13.83 0.61 10.23
C ALA A 230 14.28 -0.20 11.45
N ARG A 231 14.08 0.33 12.67
CA ARG A 231 14.38 -0.37 13.93
C ARG A 231 13.62 -1.68 14.03
N PHE A 232 12.31 -1.64 13.84
CA PHE A 232 11.48 -2.85 13.92
C PHE A 232 11.86 -3.91 12.88
N SER A 233 12.23 -3.48 11.68
CA SER A 233 12.53 -4.39 10.56
C SER A 233 13.90 -5.05 10.66
N ALA A 234 14.87 -4.41 11.30
CA ALA A 234 16.28 -4.80 11.25
C ALA A 234 16.92 -5.15 12.60
N ASP A 235 16.43 -4.64 13.73
CA ASP A 235 17.04 -4.85 15.04
C ASP A 235 16.79 -6.28 15.59
N PRO A 236 17.83 -7.12 15.77
CA PRO A 236 17.69 -8.48 16.30
C PRO A 236 17.16 -8.52 17.74
N GLU A 237 17.44 -7.51 18.56
CA GLU A 237 16.91 -7.44 19.93
C GLU A 237 15.41 -7.20 19.94
N THR A 238 14.92 -6.38 19.01
CA THR A 238 13.49 -6.14 18.82
C THR A 238 12.79 -7.38 18.28
N GLN A 239 13.43 -8.12 17.37
CA GLN A 239 12.88 -9.35 16.79
C GLN A 239 12.86 -10.54 17.76
N SER A 240 13.89 -10.68 18.60
CA SER A 240 13.98 -11.78 19.59
C SER A 240 12.90 -11.72 20.68
N LYS A 241 12.35 -10.53 20.91
CA LYS A 241 11.23 -10.29 21.85
C LYS A 241 9.86 -10.70 21.29
N LEU A 242 9.75 -10.98 19.99
CA LEU A 242 8.51 -11.43 19.37
C LEU A 242 8.31 -12.94 19.60
N PRO A 243 7.08 -13.40 19.92
CA PRO A 243 6.77 -14.81 19.97
C PRO A 243 7.10 -15.48 18.63
N GLN A 244 7.85 -16.59 18.65
CA GLN A 244 8.35 -17.31 17.47
C GLN A 244 7.26 -18.15 16.76
N ASP A 245 6.04 -17.64 16.70
CA ASP A 245 4.98 -18.25 15.91
C ASP A 245 5.12 -17.89 14.42
N GLU A 246 4.55 -18.72 13.54
CA GLU A 246 4.58 -18.51 12.09
C GLU A 246 3.83 -17.24 11.66
N ALA A 247 2.88 -16.76 12.46
CA ALA A 247 2.11 -15.56 12.16
C ALA A 247 2.96 -14.28 12.30
N ASN A 248 3.79 -14.19 13.34
CA ASN A 248 4.67 -13.07 13.63
C ASN A 248 5.85 -13.02 12.66
N LYS A 249 6.41 -14.18 12.28
CA LYS A 249 7.42 -14.26 11.20
C LYS A 249 6.86 -13.69 9.89
N ARG A 250 5.62 -14.07 9.55
CA ARG A 250 4.94 -13.58 8.35
C ARG A 250 4.62 -12.08 8.44
N ALA A 251 4.18 -11.60 9.59
CA ALA A 251 3.92 -10.18 9.82
C ALA A 251 5.20 -9.32 9.71
N LEU A 252 6.31 -9.81 10.28
CA LEU A 252 7.62 -9.16 10.16
C LEU A 252 8.05 -9.06 8.69
N LEU A 253 7.95 -10.16 7.94
CA LEU A 253 8.30 -10.18 6.51
C LEU A 253 7.47 -9.16 5.71
N TYR A 254 6.18 -9.04 5.99
CA TYR A 254 5.37 -8.02 5.34
C TYR A 254 5.73 -6.59 5.76
N CYS A 255 6.10 -6.38 7.02
CA CYS A 255 6.59 -5.09 7.50
C CYS A 255 7.90 -4.70 6.81
N GLN A 256 8.84 -5.64 6.67
CA GLN A 256 10.11 -5.44 5.95
C GLN A 256 9.87 -5.06 4.48
N ARG A 257 8.91 -5.72 3.81
CA ARG A 257 8.51 -5.36 2.43
C ARG A 257 7.92 -3.95 2.35
N ALA A 258 7.04 -3.60 3.28
CA ALA A 258 6.43 -2.27 3.33
C ALA A 258 7.46 -1.18 3.64
N PHE A 259 8.40 -1.44 4.55
CA PHE A 259 9.53 -0.56 4.84
C PHE A 259 10.39 -0.33 3.59
N GLY A 260 10.80 -1.39 2.89
CA GLY A 260 11.61 -1.28 1.68
C GLY A 260 10.93 -0.43 0.59
N GLN A 261 9.62 -0.61 0.40
CA GLN A 261 8.83 0.22 -0.52
C GLN A 261 8.74 1.68 -0.09
N PHE A 262 8.48 1.93 1.20
CA PHE A 262 8.41 3.28 1.74
C PHE A 262 9.75 4.00 1.62
N LEU A 263 10.85 3.35 2.01
CA LEU A 263 12.19 3.86 1.85
C LEU A 263 12.49 4.22 0.39
N TYR A 264 12.18 3.32 -0.56
CA TYR A 264 12.41 3.58 -1.97
C TYR A 264 11.69 4.84 -2.46
N SER A 265 10.46 5.10 -2.00
CA SER A 265 9.73 6.32 -2.35
C SER A 265 10.34 7.58 -1.75
N VAL A 266 10.80 7.52 -0.49
CA VAL A 266 11.48 8.63 0.18
C VAL A 266 12.79 8.98 -0.53
N VAL A 267 13.62 7.97 -0.81
CA VAL A 267 14.88 8.15 -1.54
C VAL A 267 14.62 8.61 -2.98
N SER A 268 13.56 8.09 -3.61
CA SER A 268 13.21 8.50 -4.96
C SER A 268 12.74 9.93 -5.09
N SER A 269 12.21 10.48 -4.01
CA SER A 269 11.79 11.87 -3.90
C SER A 269 12.91 12.81 -3.43
N GLU A 270 14.11 12.25 -3.16
CA GLU A 270 15.28 12.97 -2.62
C GLU A 270 15.00 13.68 -1.29
N THR A 271 14.09 13.14 -0.47
CA THR A 271 13.67 13.77 0.80
C THR A 271 14.24 13.10 2.05
N LEU A 272 15.10 12.08 1.90
CA LEU A 272 15.59 11.28 3.04
C LEU A 272 16.31 12.12 4.09
N THR A 273 17.25 12.98 3.67
CA THR A 273 18.04 13.83 4.58
C THR A 273 17.19 14.92 5.24
N ASP A 274 16.14 15.37 4.54
CA ASP A 274 15.21 16.39 5.05
C ASP A 274 14.25 15.80 6.08
N LEU A 275 13.79 14.56 5.86
CA LEU A 275 12.86 13.87 6.74
C LEU A 275 13.55 13.28 7.98
N ALA A 276 14.74 12.70 7.82
CA ALA A 276 15.43 11.96 8.88
C ALA A 276 16.90 12.41 9.00
N PRO A 277 17.18 13.61 9.50
CA PRO A 277 18.53 14.17 9.49
C PRO A 277 19.51 13.41 10.41
N GLY A 278 20.79 13.40 10.02
CA GLY A 278 21.89 12.89 10.84
C GLY A 278 21.80 11.38 11.11
N ALA A 279 21.91 10.99 12.39
CA ALA A 279 21.97 9.59 12.81
C ALA A 279 20.73 8.76 12.40
N ALA A 280 19.58 9.40 12.20
CA ALA A 280 18.36 8.72 11.74
C ALA A 280 18.53 8.18 10.31
N SER A 281 19.02 9.00 9.38
CA SER A 281 19.31 8.58 8.01
C SER A 281 20.34 7.43 7.95
N ASP A 282 21.38 7.46 8.78
CA ASP A 282 22.38 6.39 8.82
C ASP A 282 21.78 5.07 9.30
N MET A 283 20.94 5.13 10.33
CA MET A 283 20.22 3.95 10.84
C MET A 283 19.28 3.35 9.79
N ILE A 284 18.59 4.20 9.03
CA ILE A 284 17.68 3.75 7.95
C ILE A 284 18.47 3.07 6.83
N VAL A 285 19.61 3.64 6.43
CA VAL A 285 20.49 3.06 5.41
C VAL A 285 21.09 1.74 5.88
N GLU A 286 21.52 1.66 7.15
CA GLU A 286 22.04 0.41 7.72
C GLU A 286 20.95 -0.67 7.83
N ALA A 287 19.72 -0.31 8.21
CA ALA A 287 18.60 -1.24 8.18
C ALA A 287 18.34 -1.76 6.75
N ALA A 288 18.38 -0.89 5.73
CA ALA A 288 18.24 -1.32 4.35
C ALA A 288 19.37 -2.26 3.90
N ARG A 289 20.61 -2.00 4.36
CA ARG A 289 21.75 -2.90 4.13
C ARG A 289 21.48 -4.28 4.72
N GLN A 290 21.10 -4.37 5.99
CA GLN A 290 20.84 -5.66 6.65
C GLN A 290 19.72 -6.45 5.95
N LEU A 291 18.65 -5.76 5.56
CA LEU A 291 17.53 -6.37 4.84
C LEU A 291 17.89 -6.87 3.43
N SER A 292 18.91 -6.27 2.79
CA SER A 292 19.38 -6.72 1.47
C SER A 292 20.06 -8.10 1.50
N PHE A 293 20.48 -8.57 2.67
CA PHE A 293 21.08 -9.90 2.84
C PHE A 293 20.06 -11.00 3.15
N LEU A 294 18.78 -10.66 3.37
CA LEU A 294 17.73 -11.64 3.64
C LEU A 294 17.33 -12.42 2.38
N ALA A 295 16.74 -13.61 2.55
CA ALA A 295 16.31 -14.44 1.41
C ALA A 295 15.09 -13.90 0.65
N ASP A 296 14.36 -12.92 1.20
CA ASP A 296 13.15 -12.38 0.56
C ASP A 296 13.49 -11.44 -0.61
N SER A 297 13.35 -11.94 -1.83
CA SER A 297 13.70 -11.20 -3.05
C SER A 297 12.96 -9.87 -3.23
N ALA A 298 11.72 -9.75 -2.72
CA ALA A 298 10.96 -8.50 -2.81
C ALA A 298 11.54 -7.41 -1.91
N VAL A 299 11.94 -7.74 -0.68
CA VAL A 299 12.67 -6.84 0.22
C VAL A 299 14.06 -6.53 -0.34
N GLN A 300 14.82 -7.55 -0.73
CA GLN A 300 16.18 -7.38 -1.26
C GLN A 300 16.19 -6.38 -2.42
N LYS A 301 15.29 -6.59 -3.39
CA LYS A 301 15.14 -5.71 -4.55
C LYS A 301 14.92 -4.25 -4.14
N ALA A 302 13.91 -4.01 -3.29
CA ALA A 302 13.56 -2.66 -2.86
C ALA A 302 14.70 -1.97 -2.08
N CYS A 303 15.39 -2.73 -1.23
CA CYS A 303 16.55 -2.24 -0.47
C CYS A 303 17.74 -1.93 -1.37
N ILE A 304 18.07 -2.78 -2.35
CA ILE A 304 19.17 -2.55 -3.31
C ILE A 304 18.92 -1.32 -4.17
N MET A 305 17.69 -1.16 -4.68
CA MET A 305 17.28 0.03 -5.43
C MET A 305 17.42 1.29 -4.56
N SER A 306 17.00 1.22 -3.30
CA SER A 306 17.11 2.33 -2.35
C SER A 306 18.57 2.66 -2.05
N LEU A 307 19.40 1.66 -1.74
CA LEU A 307 20.82 1.81 -1.43
C LEU A 307 21.61 2.38 -2.61
N SER A 308 21.36 1.90 -3.82
CA SER A 308 22.00 2.41 -5.05
C SER A 308 21.74 3.90 -5.21
N LYS A 309 20.48 4.33 -5.00
CA LYS A 309 20.08 5.72 -5.13
C LYS A 309 20.59 6.58 -3.97
N CYS A 310 20.56 6.06 -2.74
CA CYS A 310 21.20 6.68 -1.57
C CYS A 310 22.69 6.91 -1.81
N ALA A 311 23.42 5.90 -2.32
CA ALA A 311 24.84 6.01 -2.60
C ALA A 311 25.13 7.12 -3.62
N VAL A 312 24.41 7.15 -4.74
CA VAL A 312 24.56 8.20 -5.76
C VAL A 312 24.25 9.59 -5.20
N LEU A 313 23.15 9.76 -4.46
CA LEU A 313 22.78 11.04 -3.83
C LEU A 313 23.78 11.46 -2.74
N SER A 314 24.39 10.49 -2.05
CA SER A 314 25.33 10.74 -0.95
C SER A 314 26.57 11.52 -1.43
N VAL A 315 27.04 11.26 -2.65
CA VAL A 315 28.19 11.96 -3.25
C VAL A 315 27.98 13.47 -3.29
N THR A 316 26.75 13.91 -3.60
CA THR A 316 26.42 15.34 -3.73
C THR A 316 25.87 15.94 -2.45
N GLN A 317 25.17 15.17 -1.61
CA GLN A 317 24.39 15.70 -0.49
C GLN A 317 25.06 15.55 0.89
N ASN A 318 25.92 14.55 1.10
CA ASN A 318 26.46 14.25 2.44
C ASN A 318 27.94 13.82 2.44
N GLY A 319 28.71 14.21 1.41
CA GLY A 319 30.14 13.92 1.34
C GLY A 319 30.47 12.45 1.03
N GLY A 320 29.53 11.70 0.45
CA GLY A 320 29.77 10.31 0.01
C GLY A 320 29.67 9.27 1.13
N ARG A 321 29.08 9.61 2.28
CA ARG A 321 29.08 8.75 3.47
C ARG A 321 28.43 7.37 3.26
N TRP A 322 27.44 7.28 2.37
CA TRP A 322 26.77 6.02 2.04
C TRP A 322 27.29 5.37 0.77
N PHE A 323 28.23 6.01 0.07
CA PHE A 323 28.74 5.53 -1.21
C PHE A 323 29.49 4.20 -1.05
N GLU A 324 30.39 4.13 -0.08
CA GLU A 324 31.13 2.89 0.23
C GLU A 324 30.19 1.78 0.73
N ILE A 325 29.23 2.10 1.59
CA ILE A 325 28.23 1.14 2.10
C ILE A 325 27.44 0.54 0.93
N GLY A 326 26.98 1.39 0.00
CA GLY A 326 26.25 0.95 -1.20
C GLY A 326 27.08 0.00 -2.07
N ILE A 327 28.33 0.37 -2.38
CA ILE A 327 29.21 -0.46 -3.22
C ILE A 327 29.47 -1.83 -2.57
N ARG A 328 29.87 -1.86 -1.29
CA ARG A 328 30.13 -3.11 -0.55
C ARG A 328 28.92 -4.02 -0.57
N THR A 329 27.76 -3.47 -0.20
CA THR A 329 26.52 -4.25 -0.12
C THR A 329 26.11 -4.83 -1.48
N ILE A 330 26.15 -4.01 -2.54
CA ILE A 330 25.71 -4.43 -3.88
C ILE A 330 26.65 -5.46 -4.49
N LEU A 331 27.95 -5.43 -4.16
CA LEU A 331 28.92 -6.45 -4.56
C LEU A 331 28.78 -7.76 -3.78
N GLU A 332 28.33 -7.71 -2.53
CA GLU A 332 28.17 -8.89 -1.67
C GLU A 332 26.87 -9.66 -1.97
N VAL A 333 25.76 -8.96 -2.28
CA VAL A 333 24.45 -9.62 -2.49
C VAL A 333 24.49 -10.73 -3.54
N PRO A 334 25.08 -10.55 -4.75
CA PRO A 334 25.13 -11.62 -5.75
C PRO A 334 25.92 -12.85 -5.29
N ALA A 335 26.81 -12.72 -4.31
CA ALA A 335 27.61 -13.81 -3.76
C ALA A 335 26.84 -14.67 -2.75
N LEU A 336 25.67 -14.24 -2.26
CA LEU A 336 24.90 -14.96 -1.26
C LEU A 336 24.45 -16.36 -1.73
N PRO A 337 24.38 -17.35 -0.80
CA PRO A 337 24.12 -18.75 -1.15
C PRO A 337 22.70 -18.99 -1.69
N HIS A 338 21.72 -18.19 -1.29
CA HIS A 338 20.33 -18.31 -1.76
C HIS A 338 20.10 -17.70 -3.14
N ILE A 339 21.06 -16.94 -3.69
CA ILE A 339 20.95 -16.35 -5.03
C ILE A 339 21.33 -17.41 -6.06
N SER A 340 20.39 -17.85 -6.87
CA SER A 340 20.61 -18.87 -7.91
C SER A 340 20.48 -18.30 -9.33
N SER A 341 21.28 -18.81 -10.25
CA SER A 341 21.14 -18.51 -11.68
C SER A 341 19.87 -19.10 -12.31
N THR A 342 19.27 -20.10 -11.69
CA THR A 342 18.06 -20.79 -12.16
C THR A 342 16.76 -20.12 -11.69
N ASP A 343 16.85 -19.25 -10.68
CA ASP A 343 15.68 -18.60 -10.08
C ASP A 343 15.45 -17.21 -10.69
N ALA A 344 14.23 -16.96 -11.18
CA ALA A 344 13.86 -15.70 -11.81
C ALA A 344 13.89 -14.52 -10.82
N SER A 345 13.54 -14.73 -9.54
CA SER A 345 13.65 -13.68 -8.54
C SER A 345 15.11 -13.29 -8.26
N SER A 346 16.00 -14.28 -8.17
CA SER A 346 17.44 -14.08 -8.01
C SER A 346 18.04 -13.32 -9.20
N GLN A 347 17.62 -13.63 -10.43
CA GLN A 347 18.05 -12.89 -11.62
C GLN A 347 17.62 -11.41 -11.57
N LEU A 348 16.40 -11.12 -11.09
CA LEU A 348 15.94 -9.74 -10.90
C LEU A 348 16.76 -8.99 -9.86
N VAL A 349 17.15 -9.64 -8.75
CA VAL A 349 18.00 -9.05 -7.72
C VAL A 349 19.38 -8.71 -8.30
N VAL A 350 20.01 -9.63 -9.03
CA VAL A 350 21.30 -9.39 -9.69
C VAL A 350 21.21 -8.28 -10.74
N HIS A 351 20.09 -8.19 -11.44
CA HIS A 351 19.83 -7.10 -12.39
C HIS A 351 19.81 -5.73 -11.70
N GLU A 352 19.13 -5.60 -10.55
CA GLU A 352 19.17 -4.33 -9.80
C GLU A 352 20.57 -4.04 -9.25
N CYS A 353 21.35 -5.06 -8.85
CA CYS A 353 22.75 -4.88 -8.49
C CYS A 353 23.58 -4.34 -9.65
N SER A 354 23.40 -4.89 -10.86
CA SER A 354 24.16 -4.47 -12.05
C SER A 354 23.86 -3.01 -12.42
N ILE A 355 22.57 -2.62 -12.39
CA ILE A 355 22.13 -1.24 -12.57
C ILE A 355 22.74 -0.33 -11.49
N GLY A 356 22.70 -0.77 -10.23
CA GLY A 356 23.26 -0.03 -9.11
C GLY A 356 24.76 0.26 -9.26
N LEU A 357 25.55 -0.76 -9.61
CA LEU A 357 27.00 -0.62 -9.85
C LEU A 357 27.30 0.36 -10.99
N LEU A 358 26.56 0.26 -12.10
CA LEU A 358 26.72 1.19 -13.22
C LEU A 358 26.38 2.62 -12.82
N ALA A 359 25.31 2.82 -12.05
CA ALA A 359 24.89 4.15 -11.59
C ALA A 359 25.91 4.77 -10.61
N MET A 360 26.42 4.00 -9.65
CA MET A 360 27.42 4.47 -8.69
C MET A 360 28.75 4.80 -9.39
N ARG A 361 29.20 3.95 -10.32
CA ARG A 361 30.40 4.23 -11.12
C ARG A 361 30.23 5.49 -11.97
N ALA A 362 29.08 5.69 -12.60
CA ALA A 362 28.79 6.89 -13.37
C ALA A 362 28.76 8.17 -12.50
N ALA A 363 28.35 8.05 -11.23
CA ALA A 363 28.28 9.18 -10.31
C ALA A 363 29.67 9.62 -9.81
N ALA A 364 30.58 8.68 -9.51
CA ALA A 364 31.91 9.00 -9.00
C ALA A 364 32.95 7.92 -9.36
N THR A 365 33.35 7.85 -10.63
CA THR A 365 34.32 6.86 -11.16
C THR A 365 35.59 6.70 -10.32
N PRO A 366 36.36 7.75 -9.96
CA PRO A 366 37.63 7.56 -9.25
C PRO A 366 37.45 7.01 -7.84
N GLN A 367 36.40 7.43 -7.13
CA GLN A 367 36.07 6.90 -5.81
C GLN A 367 35.58 5.46 -5.90
N PHE A 368 34.75 5.14 -6.90
CA PHE A 368 34.26 3.79 -7.15
C PHE A 368 35.43 2.82 -7.39
N ASP A 369 36.32 3.16 -8.33
CA ASP A 369 37.46 2.31 -8.70
C ASP A 369 38.40 2.08 -7.50
N THR A 370 38.61 3.12 -6.67
CA THR A 370 39.44 3.01 -5.44
C THR A 370 38.82 2.06 -4.41
N ILE A 371 37.51 2.18 -4.17
CA ILE A 371 36.80 1.32 -3.21
C ILE A 371 36.83 -0.13 -3.70
N VAL A 372 36.49 -0.38 -4.98
CA VAL A 372 36.48 -1.73 -5.55
C VAL A 372 37.87 -2.37 -5.51
N ALA A 373 38.93 -1.62 -5.82
CA ALA A 373 40.31 -2.10 -5.71
C ALA A 373 40.70 -2.52 -4.29
N GLY A 374 40.12 -1.88 -3.26
CA GLY A 374 40.34 -2.27 -1.86
C GLY A 374 39.53 -3.48 -1.39
N LEU A 375 38.51 -3.91 -2.15
CA LEU A 375 37.59 -4.98 -1.75
C LEU A 375 37.92 -6.35 -2.33
N MET A 376 38.60 -6.40 -3.47
CA MET A 376 38.82 -7.66 -4.19
C MET A 376 40.22 -7.75 -4.80
N PRO A 377 40.76 -8.97 -5.03
CA PRO A 377 42.07 -9.15 -5.65
C PRO A 377 42.17 -8.47 -7.02
N GLU A 378 43.38 -8.04 -7.42
CA GLU A 378 43.60 -7.26 -8.64
C GLU A 378 43.04 -7.91 -9.92
N GLU A 379 43.12 -9.23 -10.05
CA GLU A 379 42.60 -9.95 -11.21
C GLU A 379 41.07 -9.90 -11.27
N MET A 380 40.41 -10.07 -10.12
CA MET A 380 38.97 -9.99 -9.99
C MET A 380 38.46 -8.56 -10.23
N ASN A 381 39.20 -7.57 -9.73
CA ASN A 381 38.93 -6.16 -9.95
C ASN A 381 39.00 -5.80 -11.45
N ARG A 382 40.07 -6.21 -12.14
CA ARG A 382 40.21 -5.98 -13.59
C ARG A 382 39.06 -6.60 -14.38
N ASN A 383 38.70 -7.84 -14.06
CA ASN A 383 37.59 -8.54 -14.72
C ASN A 383 36.26 -7.80 -14.50
N LEU A 384 35.97 -7.37 -13.27
CA LEU A 384 34.76 -6.60 -12.97
C LEU A 384 34.72 -5.26 -13.71
N HIS A 385 35.85 -4.53 -13.78
CA HIS A 385 35.95 -3.30 -14.56
C HIS A 385 35.70 -3.54 -16.04
N THR A 386 36.25 -4.61 -16.63
CA THR A 386 35.98 -4.98 -18.02
C THR A 386 34.49 -5.28 -18.24
N LEU A 387 33.85 -6.04 -17.34
CA LEU A 387 32.42 -6.33 -17.44
C LEU A 387 31.57 -5.06 -17.40
N LEU A 388 31.80 -4.19 -16.42
CA LEU A 388 31.05 -2.94 -16.23
C LEU A 388 31.32 -1.88 -17.31
N THR A 389 32.39 -2.01 -18.11
CA THR A 389 32.68 -1.11 -19.25
C THR A 389 32.13 -1.63 -20.57
N THR A 390 32.19 -2.94 -20.79
CA THR A 390 31.93 -3.55 -22.10
C THR A 390 30.50 -4.05 -22.26
N MET A 391 29.84 -4.42 -21.16
CA MET A 391 28.52 -5.07 -21.19
C MET A 391 27.43 -4.21 -20.54
N LYS A 392 26.19 -4.39 -21.00
CA LYS A 392 25.00 -3.72 -20.47
C LYS A 392 23.79 -4.66 -20.48
N GLY A 393 22.84 -4.38 -19.59
CA GLY A 393 21.58 -5.12 -19.52
C GLY A 393 21.78 -6.62 -19.30
N ARG A 394 21.02 -7.44 -20.03
CA ARG A 394 20.95 -8.88 -19.79
C ARG A 394 22.28 -9.63 -19.96
N ASP A 395 23.18 -9.12 -20.80
CA ASP A 395 24.49 -9.73 -21.01
C ASP A 395 25.42 -9.45 -19.84
N LEU A 396 25.32 -8.26 -19.23
CA LEU A 396 26.02 -7.94 -17.98
C LEU A 396 25.50 -8.81 -16.84
N ASP A 397 24.18 -8.99 -16.72
CA ASP A 397 23.58 -9.79 -15.65
C ASP A 397 24.08 -11.24 -15.69
N LYS A 398 24.08 -11.87 -16.88
CA LYS A 398 24.61 -13.24 -17.07
C LYS A 398 26.09 -13.32 -16.71
N SER A 399 26.87 -12.32 -17.12
CA SER A 399 28.31 -12.31 -16.91
C SER A 399 28.68 -12.06 -15.44
N LEU A 400 27.89 -11.24 -14.72
CA LEU A 400 28.00 -11.08 -13.27
C LEU A 400 27.66 -12.38 -12.54
N ILE A 401 26.58 -13.07 -12.92
CA ILE A 401 26.26 -14.38 -12.32
C ILE A 401 27.41 -15.38 -12.51
N ALA A 402 28.00 -15.42 -13.71
CA ALA A 402 29.15 -16.27 -14.00
C ALA A 402 30.40 -15.86 -13.20
N PHE A 403 30.62 -14.55 -13.03
CA PHE A 403 31.72 -13.99 -12.23
C PHE A 403 31.64 -14.39 -10.75
N TYR A 404 30.43 -14.48 -10.18
CA TYR A 404 30.23 -14.90 -8.79
C TYR A 404 30.15 -16.43 -8.59
N ALA A 405 30.02 -17.22 -9.65
CA ALA A 405 29.88 -18.68 -9.53
C ALA A 405 31.07 -19.37 -8.83
N PRO A 406 32.34 -19.03 -9.09
CA PRO A 406 33.49 -19.61 -8.39
C PRO A 406 33.53 -19.25 -6.89
N LEU A 407 33.12 -18.03 -6.52
CA LEU A 407 33.07 -17.59 -5.13
C LEU A 407 32.06 -18.39 -4.29
N LYS A 408 30.93 -18.75 -4.91
CA LYS A 408 29.91 -19.59 -4.24
C LYS A 408 30.38 -21.02 -4.01
N GLN A 409 31.18 -21.56 -4.92
CA GLN A 409 31.74 -22.92 -4.80
C GLN A 409 32.81 -23.02 -3.71
N GLN A 410 33.47 -21.92 -3.33
CA GLN A 410 34.43 -21.87 -2.23
C GLN A 410 33.79 -21.68 -0.85
N GLN A 411 32.51 -21.26 -0.80
CA GLN A 411 31.75 -21.02 0.43
C GLN A 411 30.83 -22.18 0.83
N GLN A 412 30.66 -23.18 -0.06
CA GLN A 412 30.04 -24.48 0.25
C GLN A 412 31.12 -25.45 0.75
#